data_AF-A4JKT4-F1
#
_entry.id   AF-A4JKT4-F1
#
_cell.length_a   1.000
_cell.length_b   1.000
_cell.length_c   1.000
_cell.angle_alpha   90.00
_cell.angle_beta   90.00
_cell.angle_gamma   90.00
#
_symmetry.space_group_name_H-M   'P 1'
#
loop_
_entity.id
_entity.type
_entity.pdbx_description
1 polymer ?
#
loop_
_entity_poly.entity_id
_entity_poly.type
_entity_poly.pdbx_seq_one_letter_code
_entity_poly.pdbx_strand_id
1 'polypeptide(L)'
;MKPVMPSVSLAAAFALALTACTTEPPSPLPPDVAGRSAPSTQTAQVTPPALGGDRDAHGCIGSAGYAWCAHMQQCERPWELAHAHGFANSAQAYEQFCGNGVAK
;
A
#
# COMPACT_ATOMS: atom_id res chain seq x y z
N MET A 1 -28.41 -45.64 0.05
CA MET A 1 -27.42 -46.15 -0.92
C MET A 1 -26.90 -44.94 -1.68
N LYS A 2 -25.60 -44.60 -1.55
CA LYS A 2 -24.99 -43.36 -2.06
C LYS A 2 -24.25 -43.68 -3.36
N PRO A 3 -24.44 -42.93 -4.46
CA PRO A 3 -23.64 -43.15 -5.67
C PRO A 3 -22.22 -42.61 -5.48
N VAL A 4 -21.24 -43.49 -5.65
CA VAL A 4 -19.80 -43.20 -5.67
C VAL A 4 -19.46 -42.69 -7.08
N MET A 5 -18.87 -41.49 -7.17
CA MET A 5 -18.30 -40.97 -8.42
C MET A 5 -16.77 -41.17 -8.40
N PRO A 6 -16.16 -41.65 -9.50
CA PRO A 6 -14.73 -41.91 -9.56
C PRO A 6 -13.92 -40.63 -9.72
N SER A 7 -12.84 -40.55 -8.95
CA SER A 7 -11.77 -39.55 -9.07
C SER A 7 -11.13 -39.60 -10.46
N VAL A 8 -11.21 -38.51 -11.21
CA VAL A 8 -10.40 -38.30 -12.42
C VAL A 8 -9.34 -37.27 -12.09
N SER A 9 -8.12 -37.76 -11.85
CA SER A 9 -6.90 -36.97 -11.77
C SER A 9 -6.51 -36.52 -13.18
N LEU A 10 -6.73 -35.25 -13.51
CA LEU A 10 -6.12 -34.62 -14.68
C LEU A 10 -4.95 -33.76 -14.19
N ALA A 11 -3.79 -34.39 -14.11
CA ALA A 11 -2.51 -33.71 -13.96
C ALA A 11 -2.20 -32.97 -15.27
N ALA A 12 -2.66 -31.73 -15.40
CA ALA A 12 -2.20 -30.83 -16.46
C ALA A 12 -0.87 -30.22 -16.00
N ALA A 13 0.24 -30.81 -16.45
CA ALA A 13 1.56 -30.24 -16.30
C ALA A 13 1.68 -28.96 -17.14
N PHE A 14 1.38 -27.80 -16.54
CA PHE A 14 1.70 -26.50 -17.11
C PHE A 14 3.21 -26.26 -16.97
N ALA A 15 3.97 -26.68 -17.96
CA ALA A 15 5.37 -26.28 -18.14
C ALA A 15 5.41 -24.84 -18.67
N LEU A 16 5.22 -23.86 -17.77
CA LEU A 16 5.51 -22.46 -18.07
C LEU A 16 7.02 -22.24 -17.97
N ALA A 17 7.66 -22.16 -19.13
CA ALA A 17 9.06 -21.78 -19.27
C ALA A 17 9.28 -20.42 -18.60
N LEU A 18 10.03 -20.41 -17.50
CA LEU A 18 10.50 -19.20 -16.84
C LEU A 18 11.53 -18.53 -17.75
N THR A 19 11.06 -17.56 -18.53
CA THR A 19 11.88 -16.61 -19.28
C THR A 19 12.93 -16.02 -18.35
N ALA A 20 14.20 -16.27 -18.65
CA ALA A 20 15.33 -15.76 -17.89
C ALA A 20 15.25 -14.23 -17.78
N CYS A 21 15.34 -13.70 -16.56
CA CYS A 21 15.68 -12.29 -16.35
C CYS A 21 17.06 -12.06 -16.98
N THR A 22 17.12 -11.33 -18.08
CA THR A 22 18.38 -10.82 -18.60
C THR A 22 18.97 -9.88 -17.55
N THR A 23 20.06 -10.31 -16.94
CA THR A 23 21.02 -9.48 -16.21
C THR A 23 21.39 -8.29 -17.09
N GLU A 24 20.95 -7.10 -16.70
CA GLU A 24 21.39 -5.85 -17.29
C GLU A 24 22.82 -5.56 -16.76
N PRO A 25 23.84 -5.47 -17.64
CA PRO A 25 25.20 -5.14 -17.22
C PRO A 25 25.27 -3.69 -16.69
N PRO A 26 26.19 -3.38 -15.76
CA PRO A 26 26.36 -2.03 -15.25
C PRO A 26 26.77 -1.11 -16.39
N SER A 27 25.88 -0.18 -16.75
CA SER A 27 26.19 0.88 -17.70
C SER A 27 27.39 1.71 -17.19
N PRO A 28 28.38 2.01 -18.05
CA PRO A 28 29.52 2.84 -17.67
C PRO A 28 29.05 4.26 -17.32
N LEU A 29 29.45 4.74 -16.16
CA LEU A 29 29.23 6.12 -15.71
C LEU A 29 29.88 7.09 -16.70
N PRO A 30 29.24 8.22 -17.05
CA PRO A 30 29.85 9.24 -17.89
C PRO A 30 31.03 9.91 -17.17
N PRO A 31 32.17 10.14 -17.86
CA PRO A 31 33.25 10.95 -17.33
C PRO A 31 32.90 12.45 -17.41
N ASP A 32 33.21 13.16 -16.33
CA ASP A 32 33.39 14.62 -16.27
C ASP A 32 32.17 15.54 -16.48
N VAL A 33 31.46 15.82 -15.38
CA VAL A 33 30.94 17.18 -15.11
C VAL A 33 31.96 17.91 -14.24
N ALA A 34 32.97 18.50 -14.86
CA ALA A 34 33.91 19.41 -14.21
C ALA A 34 33.57 20.89 -14.47
N GLY A 35 32.77 21.47 -13.55
CA GLY A 35 32.74 22.91 -13.19
C GLY A 35 32.11 23.89 -14.21
N ARG A 36 31.43 24.99 -13.86
CA ARG A 36 31.09 25.74 -12.64
C ARG A 36 29.75 26.44 -12.97
N SER A 37 28.77 26.57 -12.09
CA SER A 37 28.78 27.41 -10.89
C SER A 37 27.74 26.89 -9.90
N ALA A 38 28.20 26.36 -8.77
CA ALA A 38 27.34 26.07 -7.63
C ALA A 38 27.09 27.37 -6.86
N PRO A 39 25.83 27.78 -6.61
CA PRO A 39 25.55 28.59 -5.44
C PRO A 39 25.85 27.73 -4.21
N SER A 40 26.60 28.32 -3.28
CA SER A 40 27.08 27.74 -2.04
C SER A 40 26.03 26.93 -1.29
N THR A 41 26.46 25.73 -0.90
CA THR A 41 26.30 25.16 0.43
C THR A 41 25.04 25.58 1.18
N GLN A 42 23.93 24.94 0.84
CA GLN A 42 23.04 24.52 1.91
C GLN A 42 23.42 23.07 2.18
N THR A 43 24.19 22.86 3.25
CA THR A 43 24.05 21.65 4.04
C THR A 43 22.60 21.64 4.49
N ALA A 44 21.70 21.20 3.59
CA ALA A 44 20.37 20.78 3.93
C ALA A 44 20.62 19.73 4.99
N GLN A 45 20.44 20.15 6.23
CA GLN A 45 20.33 19.23 7.34
C GLN A 45 19.34 18.21 6.81
N VAL A 46 19.80 16.97 6.59
CA VAL A 46 18.88 15.86 6.41
C VAL A 46 18.28 15.66 7.79
N THR A 47 17.42 16.60 8.19
CA THR A 47 16.41 16.34 9.18
C THR A 47 15.63 15.19 8.56
N PRO A 48 15.65 13.99 9.16
CA PRO A 48 14.79 12.92 8.71
C PRO A 48 13.40 13.52 8.51
N PRO A 49 12.71 13.24 7.39
CA PRO A 49 11.36 13.76 7.20
C PRO A 49 10.59 13.47 8.49
N ALA A 50 10.02 14.52 9.08
CA ALA A 50 9.34 14.40 10.35
C ALA A 50 8.32 13.26 10.23
N LEU A 51 8.49 12.21 11.05
CA LEU A 51 7.60 11.06 11.03
C LEU A 51 6.19 11.59 11.39
N GLY A 52 5.20 11.37 10.52
CA GLY A 52 3.85 11.92 10.69
C GLY A 52 3.57 13.25 9.96
N GLY A 53 4.36 13.60 8.95
CA GLY A 53 4.03 14.68 8.00
C GLY A 53 2.89 14.34 7.02
N ASP A 54 2.45 13.08 6.98
CA ASP A 54 1.44 12.51 6.09
C ASP A 54 0.01 12.58 6.66
N ARG A 55 -0.28 13.62 7.43
CA ARG A 55 -1.64 13.86 7.95
C ARG A 55 -2.57 14.36 6.85
N ASP A 56 -3.78 13.79 6.78
CA ASP A 56 -4.86 14.29 5.91
C ASP A 56 -5.58 15.52 6.51
N ALA A 57 -6.65 15.98 5.85
CA ALA A 57 -7.46 17.13 6.29
C ALA A 57 -8.14 16.93 7.66
N HIS A 58 -8.32 15.68 8.09
CA HIS A 58 -8.86 15.31 9.40
C HIS A 58 -7.76 15.05 10.43
N GLY A 59 -6.49 15.14 10.04
CA GLY A 59 -5.34 14.85 10.89
C GLY A 59 -4.99 13.37 10.98
N CYS A 60 -5.60 12.50 10.16
CA CYS A 60 -5.33 11.07 10.14
C CYS A 60 -3.99 10.78 9.46
N ILE A 61 -3.17 9.93 10.08
CA ILE A 61 -1.84 9.55 9.59
C ILE A 61 -1.99 8.32 8.70
N GLY A 62 -2.03 8.53 7.38
CA GLY A 62 -2.24 7.46 6.41
C GLY A 62 -1.16 6.37 6.46
N SER A 63 0.10 6.75 6.70
CA SER A 63 1.23 5.80 6.81
C SER A 63 1.13 4.88 8.03
N ALA A 64 0.42 5.30 9.08
CA ALA A 64 0.11 4.47 10.24
C ALA A 64 -1.16 3.62 10.06
N GLY A 65 -1.85 3.78 8.91
CA GLY A 65 -3.05 3.05 8.56
C GLY A 65 -4.35 3.65 9.09
N TYR A 66 -4.31 4.91 9.53
CA TYR A 66 -5.50 5.62 9.98
C TYR A 66 -6.25 6.22 8.80
N ALA A 67 -7.57 6.07 8.81
CA ALA A 67 -8.51 6.71 7.89
C ALA A 67 -9.62 7.41 8.67
N TRP A 68 -10.15 8.51 8.14
CA TRP A 68 -11.24 9.24 8.78
C TRP A 68 -12.56 8.47 8.69
N CYS A 69 -13.22 8.27 9.84
CA CYS A 69 -14.55 7.68 9.92
C CYS A 69 -15.59 8.73 10.29
N ALA A 70 -16.41 9.18 9.33
CA ALA A 70 -17.41 10.22 9.60
C ALA A 70 -18.49 9.79 10.61
N HIS A 71 -18.88 8.52 10.62
CA HIS A 71 -19.83 7.98 11.60
C HIS A 71 -19.37 8.15 13.06
N MET A 72 -18.07 7.96 13.30
CA MET A 72 -17.51 7.95 14.65
C MET A 72 -16.73 9.25 14.97
N GLN A 73 -16.45 10.09 13.97
CA GLN A 73 -15.76 11.39 14.08
C GLN A 73 -14.31 11.31 14.61
N GLN A 74 -13.57 10.28 14.21
CA GLN A 74 -12.15 10.09 14.52
C GLN A 74 -11.45 9.28 13.42
N CYS A 75 -10.13 9.21 13.57
CA CYS A 75 -9.27 8.39 12.74
C CYS A 75 -9.27 6.95 13.25
N GLU A 76 -9.73 6.02 12.41
CA GLU A 76 -9.83 4.60 12.72
C GLU A 76 -8.96 3.78 11.76
N ARG A 77 -8.51 2.61 12.20
CA ARG A 77 -7.82 1.65 11.32
C ARG A 77 -8.86 0.70 10.72
N PRO A 78 -9.09 0.67 9.39
CA PRO A 78 -10.19 -0.09 8.80
C PRO A 78 -10.25 -1.56 9.19
N TRP A 79 -9.10 -2.21 9.39
CA TRP A 79 -9.03 -3.63 9.76
C TRP A 79 -9.33 -3.91 11.24
N GLU A 80 -8.96 -2.99 12.13
CA GLU A 80 -9.32 -3.12 13.55
C GLU A 80 -10.81 -2.89 13.73
N LEU A 81 -11.33 -1.87 13.05
CA LEU A 81 -12.75 -1.54 13.06
C LEU A 81 -13.59 -2.68 12.46
N ALA A 82 -13.15 -3.25 11.33
CA ALA A 82 -13.79 -4.41 10.71
C ALA A 82 -13.85 -5.61 11.67
N HIS A 83 -12.75 -5.89 12.38
CA HIS A 83 -12.70 -6.96 13.37
C HIS A 83 -13.63 -6.69 14.56
N ALA A 84 -13.63 -5.47 15.10
CA ALA A 84 -14.43 -5.08 16.26
C ALA A 84 -15.94 -5.08 15.97
N HIS A 85 -16.35 -4.67 14.77
CA HIS A 85 -17.75 -4.55 14.38
C HIS A 85 -18.26 -5.70 13.51
N GLY A 86 -17.42 -6.69 13.21
CA GLY A 86 -17.82 -7.91 12.50
C GLY A 86 -18.21 -7.70 11.04
N PHE A 87 -17.59 -6.73 10.35
CA PHE A 87 -17.78 -6.52 8.92
C PHE A 87 -16.54 -6.93 8.11
N ALA A 88 -16.69 -7.01 6.79
CA ALA A 88 -15.59 -7.41 5.91
C ALA A 88 -14.42 -6.41 5.98
N ASN A 89 -13.18 -6.88 6.07
CA ASN A 89 -12.00 -6.02 5.96
C ASN A 89 -11.81 -5.58 4.49
N SER A 90 -12.61 -4.61 4.04
CA SER A 90 -12.58 -4.03 2.70
C SER A 90 -12.90 -2.54 2.74
N ALA A 91 -12.42 -1.80 1.73
CA ALA A 91 -12.67 -0.37 1.59
C ALA A 91 -14.18 -0.09 1.53
N GLN A 92 -14.92 -0.88 0.78
CA GLN A 92 -16.36 -0.72 0.59
C GLN A 92 -17.14 -0.90 1.90
N ALA A 93 -16.80 -1.91 2.70
CA ALA A 93 -17.49 -2.13 3.97
C ALA A 93 -17.12 -1.06 5.01
N TYR A 94 -15.88 -0.58 5.00
CA TYR A 94 -15.45 0.56 5.81
C TYR A 94 -16.19 1.86 5.41
N GLU A 95 -16.27 2.15 4.11
CA GLU A 95 -17.02 3.31 3.60
C GLU A 95 -18.51 3.23 3.95
N GLN A 96 -19.12 2.04 3.89
CA GLN A 96 -20.50 1.86 4.32
C GLN A 96 -20.66 2.11 5.83
N PHE A 97 -19.79 1.53 6.65
CA PHE A 97 -19.80 1.71 8.10
C PHE A 97 -19.61 3.19 8.48
N CYS A 98 -18.60 3.84 7.90
CA CYS A 98 -18.23 5.22 8.20
C CYS A 98 -19.09 6.26 7.48
N GLY A 99 -19.70 5.91 6.35
CA GLY A 99 -20.55 6.76 5.52
C GLY A 99 -21.95 7.00 6.10
N ASN A 100 -22.37 6.18 7.07
CA ASN A 100 -23.64 6.36 7.78
C ASN A 100 -23.71 7.65 8.61
N GLY A 101 -22.60 8.39 8.73
CA GLY A 101 -22.52 9.71 9.38
C GLY A 101 -22.26 10.88 8.44
N VAL A 102 -22.40 10.73 7.12
CA VAL A 102 -22.29 11.86 6.18
C VAL A 102 -23.47 12.80 6.41
N ALA A 103 -23.31 13.72 7.36
CA ALA A 103 -24.20 14.85 7.54
C ALA A 103 -24.18 15.68 6.24
N LYS A 104 -25.36 15.81 5.64
CA LYS A 104 -25.64 16.59 4.44
C LYS A 104 -25.46 18.08 4.68
#